data_AF-D1C7N3-F1
#
_entry.id   AF-D1C7N3-F1
#
_cell.length_a   1.000
_cell.length_b   1.000
_cell.length_c   1.000
_cell.angle_alpha   90.00
_cell.angle_beta   90.00
_cell.angle_gamma   90.00
#
_symmetry.space_group_name_H-M   'P 1'
#
loop_
_entity.id
_entity.type
_entity.pdbx_description
1 polymer ?
#
loop_
_entity_poly.entity_id
_entity_poly.type
_entity_poly.pdbx_seq_one_letter_code
_entity_poly.pdbx_strand_id
1 'polypeptide(L)'
;MTVTTRRDAERIASPKITTRRLAVAAAGLAFASELIHLWVLPGEFALAPLRGMFFLLVAMAQGALAVNLLFGPRRWTLRLGLVLNVVIVAIWAFTRLVGLPMMITFVRLPVGALDLTATALEIALIAALIALRRMDPSAVARARG
;
A
#
# COMPACT_ATOMS: atom_id res chain seq x y z
N MET A 1 -30.88 28.75 0.37
CA MET A 1 -31.48 27.56 -0.29
C MET A 1 -30.67 27.30 -1.55
N THR A 2 -29.66 26.44 -1.48
CA THR A 2 -28.65 26.30 -2.54
C THR A 2 -29.12 25.25 -3.54
N VAL A 3 -29.53 25.70 -4.73
CA VAL A 3 -29.89 24.81 -5.86
C VAL A 3 -28.62 24.09 -6.31
N THR A 4 -28.39 22.88 -5.82
CA THR A 4 -27.40 21.96 -6.38
C THR A 4 -27.85 21.62 -7.78
N THR A 5 -27.18 22.22 -8.77
CA THR A 5 -27.55 22.02 -10.16
C THR A 5 -27.21 20.58 -10.56
N ARG A 6 -28.00 19.97 -11.45
CA ARG A 6 -27.73 18.62 -12.01
C ARG A 6 -26.28 18.47 -12.51
N ARG A 7 -25.66 19.55 -12.98
CA ARG A 7 -24.24 19.63 -13.36
C ARG A 7 -23.27 19.35 -12.20
N ASP A 8 -23.58 19.79 -10.98
CA ASP A 8 -22.74 19.55 -9.81
C ASP A 8 -22.78 18.08 -9.40
N ALA A 9 -23.96 17.46 -9.47
CA ALA A 9 -24.13 16.02 -9.25
C ALA A 9 -23.40 15.18 -10.32
N GLU A 10 -23.50 15.55 -11.61
CA GLU A 10 -22.80 14.90 -12.73
C GLU A 10 -21.27 15.06 -12.64
N ARG A 11 -20.79 16.20 -12.11
CA ARG A 11 -19.35 16.44 -11.87
C ARG A 11 -18.83 15.57 -10.73
N ILE A 12 -19.56 15.46 -9.61
CA ILE A 12 -19.19 14.57 -8.49
C ILE A 12 -19.19 13.10 -8.92
N ALA A 13 -20.11 12.71 -9.80
CA ALA A 13 -20.20 11.36 -10.37
C ALA A 13 -19.21 11.09 -11.52
N SER A 14 -18.39 12.07 -11.93
CA SER A 14 -17.46 11.90 -13.04
C SER A 14 -16.42 10.80 -12.72
N PRO A 15 -16.23 9.79 -13.60
CA PRO A 15 -15.27 8.71 -13.38
C PRO A 15 -13.84 9.20 -13.08
N LYS A 16 -13.46 10.34 -13.67
CA LYS A 16 -12.15 10.98 -13.44
C LYS A 16 -12.00 11.52 -12.01
N ILE A 17 -13.05 12.12 -11.44
CA ILE A 17 -13.03 12.65 -10.08
C ILE A 17 -13.00 11.50 -9.07
N THR A 18 -13.78 10.45 -9.29
CA THR A 18 -13.75 9.23 -8.47
C THR A 18 -12.37 8.58 -8.47
N THR A 19 -11.75 8.41 -9.65
CA THR A 19 -10.40 7.85 -9.79
C THR A 19 -9.37 8.71 -9.05
N ARG A 20 -9.44 10.03 -9.17
CA ARG A 20 -8.52 10.95 -8.47
C ARG A 20 -8.69 10.88 -6.96
N ARG A 21 -9.93 10.84 -6.45
CA ARG A 21 -10.20 10.69 -5.01
C ARG A 21 -9.64 9.38 -4.47
N LEU A 22 -9.83 8.28 -5.20
CA LEU A 22 -9.29 6.98 -4.83
C LEU A 22 -7.75 6.97 -4.84
N ALA A 23 -7.12 7.62 -5.83
CA ALA A 23 -5.66 7.76 -5.88
C ALA A 23 -5.10 8.57 -4.70
N VAL A 24 -5.78 9.64 -4.30
CA VAL A 24 -5.42 10.43 -3.10
C VAL A 24 -5.58 9.61 -1.82
N ALA A 25 -6.69 8.86 -1.69
CA ALA A 25 -6.88 7.97 -0.55
C ALA A 25 -5.81 6.88 -0.49
N ALA A 26 -5.48 6.26 -1.63
CA ALA A 26 -4.40 5.27 -1.73
C ALA A 26 -3.04 5.87 -1.35
N ALA A 27 -2.74 7.09 -1.79
CA ALA A 27 -1.52 7.79 -1.39
C ALA A 27 -1.48 8.03 0.13
N GLY A 28 -2.60 8.42 0.74
CA GLY A 28 -2.71 8.58 2.19
C GLY A 28 -2.45 7.28 2.96
N LEU A 29 -2.98 6.15 2.47
CA LEU A 29 -2.71 4.83 3.06
C LEU A 29 -1.23 4.46 2.97
N ALA A 30 -0.60 4.70 1.81
CA ALA A 30 0.83 4.45 1.61
C ALA A 30 1.70 5.32 2.54
N PHE A 31 1.42 6.62 2.66
CA PHE A 31 2.12 7.50 3.60
C PHE A 31 1.91 7.08 5.06
N ALA A 32 0.70 6.68 5.45
CA ALA A 32 0.45 6.20 6.81
C ALA A 32 1.25 4.92 7.11
N SER A 33 1.33 3.99 6.16
CA SER A 33 2.18 2.79 6.26
C SER A 33 3.67 3.17 6.36
N GLU A 34 4.16 4.06 5.50
CA GLU A 34 5.53 4.58 5.54
C GLU A 34 5.90 5.12 6.93
N LEU A 35 5.05 5.96 7.52
CA LEU A 35 5.29 6.55 8.83
C LEU A 35 5.40 5.50 9.94
N ILE A 36 4.58 4.44 9.90
CA ILE A 36 4.67 3.35 10.88
C ILE A 36 5.99 2.59 10.71
N HIS A 37 6.39 2.30 9.47
CA HIS A 37 7.65 1.60 9.20
C HIS A 37 8.87 2.43 9.62
N LEU A 38 8.86 3.75 9.38
CA LEU A 38 9.89 4.67 9.89
C LEU A 38 9.89 4.77 11.41
N TRP A 39 8.73 4.68 12.06
CA TRP A 39 8.63 4.71 13.52
C TRP A 39 9.30 3.50 14.18
N VAL A 40 9.09 2.31 13.64
CA VAL A 40 9.70 1.07 14.18
C VAL A 40 11.16 0.89 13.77
N LEU A 41 11.60 1.59 12.72
CA LEU A 41 12.91 1.45 12.09
C LEU A 41 14.11 1.45 13.07
N PRO A 42 14.23 2.39 14.03
CA PRO A 42 15.38 2.41 14.93
C PRO A 42 15.47 1.16 15.82
N GLY A 43 14.32 0.67 16.30
CA GLY A 43 14.24 -0.56 17.09
C GLY A 43 14.64 -1.79 16.28
N GLU A 44 14.28 -1.83 15.01
CA GLU A 44 14.63 -2.94 14.11
C GLU A 44 16.13 -2.96 13.77
N PHE A 45 16.77 -1.79 13.61
CA PHE A 45 18.23 -1.69 13.49
C PHE A 45 18.97 -2.12 14.76
N ALA A 46 18.42 -1.81 15.94
CA ALA A 46 19.00 -2.25 17.22
C ALA A 46 18.96 -3.78 17.38
N LEU A 47 18.00 -4.46 16.75
CA LEU A 47 17.88 -5.92 16.77
C LEU A 47 18.77 -6.60 15.73
N ALA A 48 18.77 -6.12 14.49
CA ALA A 48 19.69 -6.59 13.45
C ALA A 48 19.76 -5.62 12.25
N PRO A 49 20.93 -5.39 11.64
CA PRO A 49 21.07 -4.52 10.47
C PRO A 49 20.17 -4.90 9.29
N LEU A 50 20.02 -6.21 9.01
CA LEU A 50 19.17 -6.69 7.92
C LEU A 50 17.68 -6.37 8.15
N ARG A 51 17.21 -6.43 9.41
CA ARG A 51 15.84 -6.10 9.77
C ARG A 51 15.58 -4.61 9.56
N GLY A 52 16.44 -3.76 10.11
CA GLY A 52 16.34 -2.30 9.87
C GLY A 52 16.37 -1.95 8.38
N MET A 53 17.25 -2.57 7.60
CA MET A 53 17.30 -2.35 6.14
C MET A 53 15.99 -2.72 5.44
N PHE A 54 15.35 -3.83 5.84
CA PHE A 54 14.04 -4.22 5.31
C PHE A 54 12.99 -3.13 5.55
N PHE A 55 12.84 -2.65 6.79
CA PHE A 55 11.87 -1.60 7.13
C PHE A 55 12.17 -0.27 6.42
N LEU A 56 13.45 0.08 6.27
CA LEU A 56 13.86 1.27 5.52
C LEU A 56 13.44 1.17 4.05
N LEU A 57 13.72 0.05 3.40
CA LEU A 57 13.36 -0.18 2.00
C LEU A 57 11.84 -0.18 1.81
N VAL A 58 11.09 -0.76 2.75
CA VAL A 58 9.62 -0.72 2.74
C VAL A 58 9.12 0.72 2.86
N ALA A 59 9.61 1.49 3.84
CA ALA A 59 9.24 2.89 4.00
C ALA A 59 9.51 3.71 2.73
N MET A 60 10.71 3.61 2.16
CA MET A 60 11.07 4.30 0.91
C MET A 60 10.16 3.90 -0.26
N ALA A 61 9.83 2.62 -0.38
CA ALA A 61 8.94 2.13 -1.42
C ALA A 61 7.51 2.67 -1.24
N GLN A 62 7.01 2.73 -0.01
CA GLN A 62 5.68 3.29 0.30
C GLN A 62 5.64 4.79 0.00
N GLY A 63 6.64 5.56 0.40
CA GLY A 63 6.72 6.99 0.10
C GLY A 63 6.81 7.26 -1.41
N ALA A 64 7.66 6.52 -2.12
CA ALA A 64 7.76 6.62 -3.58
C ALA A 64 6.42 6.26 -4.28
N LEU A 65 5.74 5.22 -3.81
CA LEU A 65 4.41 4.83 -4.31
C LEU A 65 3.38 5.94 -4.04
N ALA A 66 3.34 6.49 -2.84
CA ALA A 66 2.42 7.55 -2.44
C ALA A 66 2.57 8.80 -3.31
N VAL A 67 3.81 9.26 -3.50
CA VAL A 67 4.15 10.38 -4.39
C VAL A 67 3.68 10.08 -5.82
N ASN A 68 4.00 8.90 -6.37
CA ASN A 68 3.58 8.56 -7.73
C ASN A 68 2.05 8.50 -7.90
N LEU A 69 1.30 8.09 -6.87
CA LEU A 69 -0.16 8.08 -6.88
C LEU A 69 -0.76 9.49 -6.96
N LEU A 70 -0.08 10.50 -6.39
CA LEU A 70 -0.52 11.90 -6.44
C LEU A 70 -0.25 12.58 -7.78
N PHE A 71 0.83 12.21 -8.47
CA PHE A 71 1.27 12.86 -9.72
C PHE A 71 0.81 12.17 -11.01
N GLY A 72 -0.06 11.16 -10.91
CA GLY A 72 -0.58 10.42 -12.06
C GLY A 72 0.01 9.02 -12.12
N PRO A 73 -0.66 8.02 -11.52
CA PRO A 73 -0.12 6.68 -11.41
C PRO A 73 0.04 6.03 -12.77
N ARG A 74 1.25 5.55 -13.07
CA ARG A 74 1.49 4.70 -14.23
C ARG A 74 1.06 3.27 -13.93
N ARG A 75 0.62 2.55 -14.96
CA ARG A 75 0.32 1.10 -14.90
C ARG A 75 1.41 0.24 -14.25
N TRP A 76 2.68 0.61 -14.44
CA TRP A 76 3.81 -0.04 -13.78
C TRP A 76 3.86 0.25 -12.28
N THR A 77 3.64 1.51 -11.88
CA THR A 77 3.54 1.91 -10.46
C THR A 77 2.46 1.10 -9.73
N LEU A 78 1.27 0.97 -10.33
CA LEU A 78 0.16 0.22 -9.73
C LEU A 78 0.47 -1.27 -9.57
N ARG A 79 1.15 -1.88 -10.56
CA ARG A 79 1.58 -3.29 -10.46
C ARG A 79 2.67 -3.49 -9.42
N LEU A 80 3.69 -2.64 -9.43
CA LEU A 80 4.81 -2.75 -8.50
C LEU A 80 4.35 -2.53 -7.07
N GLY A 81 3.55 -1.48 -6.82
CA GLY A 81 2.96 -1.22 -5.52
C GLY A 81 2.11 -2.39 -5.02
N LEU A 82 1.32 -3.02 -5.90
CA LEU A 82 0.52 -4.19 -5.57
C LEU A 82 1.40 -5.38 -5.16
N VAL A 83 2.40 -5.72 -5.97
CA VAL A 83 3.31 -6.85 -5.69
C VAL A 83 4.07 -6.62 -4.39
N LEU A 84 4.62 -5.42 -4.19
CA LEU A 84 5.36 -5.07 -2.98
C LEU A 84 4.51 -5.21 -1.73
N ASN A 85 3.31 -4.63 -1.72
CA ASN A 85 2.42 -4.72 -0.55
C ASN A 85 1.98 -6.16 -0.27
N VAL A 86 1.68 -6.95 -1.31
CA VAL A 86 1.35 -8.38 -1.14
C VAL A 86 2.53 -9.15 -0.53
N VAL A 87 3.75 -8.89 -1.00
CA VAL A 87 4.96 -9.53 -0.47
C VAL A 87 5.19 -9.14 0.99
N ILE A 88 5.02 -7.86 1.35
CA ILE A 88 5.19 -7.40 2.74
C ILE A 88 4.20 -8.10 3.67
N VAL A 89 2.91 -8.10 3.32
CA VAL A 89 1.86 -8.78 4.10
C VAL A 89 2.13 -10.29 4.20
N ALA A 90 2.60 -10.92 3.13
CA ALA A 90 2.94 -12.34 3.12
C ALA A 90 4.15 -12.65 4.02
N ILE A 91 5.20 -11.83 3.98
CA ILE A 91 6.36 -11.95 4.87
C ILE A 91 5.90 -11.80 6.32
N TRP A 92 5.13 -10.76 6.64
CA TRP A 92 4.58 -10.55 7.98
C TRP A 92 3.79 -11.77 8.44
N ALA A 93 2.82 -12.23 7.65
CA ALA A 93 1.99 -13.40 7.97
C ALA A 93 2.84 -14.65 8.19
N PHE A 94 3.86 -14.89 7.36
CA PHE A 94 4.78 -16.00 7.52
C PHE A 94 5.51 -15.93 8.87
N THR A 95 6.04 -14.76 9.25
CA THR A 95 6.73 -14.61 10.55
C THR A 95 5.84 -14.81 11.78
N ARG A 96 4.51 -14.63 11.64
CA ARG A 96 3.55 -14.76 12.75
C ARG A 96 2.85 -16.11 12.81
N LEU A 97 2.55 -16.70 11.65
CA LEU A 97 1.79 -17.94 11.56
C LEU A 97 2.71 -19.16 11.54
N VAL A 98 3.79 -19.08 10.76
CA VAL A 98 4.77 -20.17 10.62
C VAL A 98 5.93 -19.97 11.59
N GLY A 99 6.36 -18.72 11.77
CA GLY A 99 7.54 -18.37 12.56
C GLY A 99 8.78 -18.26 11.69
N LEU A 100 9.89 -17.82 12.29
CA LEU A 100 11.19 -17.83 11.63
C LEU A 100 11.94 -19.11 12.00
N PRO A 101 12.69 -19.71 11.07
CA PRO A 101 13.55 -20.84 11.38
C PRO A 101 14.64 -20.37 12.35
N MET A 102 14.56 -20.86 13.59
CA MET A 102 15.65 -20.81 14.56
C MET A 102 16.32 -22.18 14.58
N MET A 103 17.58 -22.25 15.02
CA MET A 103 18.52 -23.39 14.94
C MET A 103 17.94 -24.82 15.08
N ILE A 104 16.83 -24.99 15.80
CA ILE A 104 16.18 -26.29 16.05
C ILE A 104 14.65 -26.24 15.92
N THR A 105 14.02 -25.06 15.83
CA THR A 105 12.55 -24.92 15.80
C THR A 105 12.12 -23.65 15.06
N PHE A 106 10.86 -23.56 14.66
CA PHE A 106 10.26 -22.29 14.25
C PHE A 106 9.75 -21.53 15.48
N VAL A 107 10.09 -20.25 15.60
CA VAL A 107 9.58 -19.37 16.66
C VAL A 107 8.69 -18.29 16.06
N ARG A 108 7.45 -18.22 16.53
CA ARG A 108 6.47 -17.19 16.13
C ARG A 108 6.79 -15.88 16.84
N LEU A 109 6.87 -14.79 16.09
CA LEU A 109 7.10 -13.47 16.67
C LEU A 109 5.77 -12.91 17.26
N PRO A 110 5.80 -12.15 18.37
CA PRO A 110 4.60 -11.61 19.02
C PRO A 110 3.93 -10.49 18.21
N VAL A 111 2.60 -10.55 18.05
CA VAL A 111 1.85 -9.56 17.27
C VAL A 111 1.81 -8.21 17.98
N GLY A 112 2.42 -7.18 17.38
CA GLY A 112 2.34 -5.81 17.86
C GLY A 112 1.12 -5.05 17.32
N ALA A 113 0.62 -4.08 18.07
CA ALA A 113 -0.49 -3.22 17.62
C ALA A 113 -0.12 -2.39 16.38
N LEU A 114 1.12 -1.88 16.31
CA LEU A 114 1.64 -1.16 15.14
C LEU A 114 1.76 -2.08 13.92
N ASP A 115 2.20 -3.32 14.10
CA ASP A 115 2.29 -4.31 13.01
C ASP A 115 0.93 -4.59 12.38
N LEU A 116 -0.10 -4.79 13.21
CA LEU A 116 -1.47 -4.99 12.74
C LEU A 116 -2.01 -3.77 12.01
N THR A 117 -1.69 -2.58 12.52
CA THR A 117 -2.11 -1.31 11.92
C THR A 117 -1.46 -1.13 10.55
N ALA A 118 -0.16 -1.35 10.44
CA ALA A 118 0.57 -1.33 9.16
C ALA A 118 -0.02 -2.35 8.18
N THR A 119 -0.24 -3.59 8.62
CA THR A 119 -0.81 -4.66 7.80
C THR A 119 -2.21 -4.31 7.29
N ALA A 120 -3.06 -3.72 8.14
CA ALA A 120 -4.40 -3.30 7.75
C ALA A 120 -4.38 -2.18 6.69
N LEU A 121 -3.47 -1.20 6.85
CA LEU A 121 -3.25 -0.15 5.86
C LEU A 121 -2.76 -0.72 4.52
N GLU A 122 -1.83 -1.67 4.55
CA GLU A 122 -1.29 -2.34 3.36
C GLU A 122 -2.38 -3.15 2.62
N ILE A 123 -3.25 -3.86 3.36
CA ILE A 123 -4.40 -4.58 2.78
C ILE A 123 -5.39 -3.59 2.13
N ALA A 124 -5.72 -2.49 2.81
CA ALA A 124 -6.58 -1.45 2.26
C ALA A 124 -5.96 -0.82 1.00
N LEU A 125 -4.64 -0.60 1.00
CA LEU A 125 -3.89 -0.10 -0.15
C LEU A 125 -3.93 -1.07 -1.32
N ILE A 126 -3.72 -2.37 -1.08
CA ILE A 126 -3.86 -3.43 -2.09
C ILE A 126 -5.24 -3.37 -2.76
N ALA A 127 -6.31 -3.27 -1.97
CA ALA A 127 -7.67 -3.17 -2.50
C ALA A 127 -7.86 -1.91 -3.36
N ALA A 128 -7.34 -0.76 -2.90
CA ALA A 128 -7.39 0.49 -3.65
C ALA A 128 -6.61 0.41 -4.97
N LEU A 129 -5.42 -0.20 -4.99
CA LEU A 129 -4.62 -0.39 -6.20
C LEU A 129 -5.31 -1.32 -7.20
N ILE A 130 -5.97 -2.39 -6.75
CA ILE A 130 -6.79 -3.26 -7.60
C ILE A 130 -7.95 -2.47 -8.22
N ALA A 131 -8.65 -1.67 -7.43
CA ALA A 131 -9.75 -0.83 -7.91
C ALA A 131 -9.27 0.21 -8.94
N LEU A 132 -8.17 0.93 -8.67
CA LEU A 132 -7.56 1.87 -9.62
C LEU A 132 -7.19 1.21 -10.94
N ARG A 133 -6.62 -0.01 -10.91
CA ARG A 133 -6.30 -0.76 -12.14
C ARG A 133 -7.53 -1.15 -12.95
N ARG A 134 -8.66 -1.47 -12.29
CA ARG A 134 -9.92 -1.79 -12.97
C ARG A 134 -10.55 -0.54 -13.60
N MET A 135 -10.30 0.64 -13.03
CA MET A 135 -10.77 1.94 -13.53
C MET A 135 -9.90 2.52 -14.66
N ASP A 136 -8.78 1.89 -15.03
CA ASP A 136 -7.91 2.31 -16.14
C ASP A 136 -8.17 1.45 -17.42
N PRO A 137 -9.16 1.80 -18.27
CA PRO A 137 -9.56 1.01 -19.45
C PRO A 137 -8.44 0.83 -20.50
N SER A 138 -7.38 1.62 -20.41
CA SER A 138 -6.20 1.59 -21.28
C SER A 138 -5.35 0.30 -21.18
N ALA A 139 -5.62 -0.54 -20.18
CA ALA A 139 -4.92 -1.81 -19.93
C ALA A 139 -5.56 -3.00 -20.66
N VAL A 140 -6.88 -2.98 -20.85
CA VAL A 140 -7.63 -4.07 -21.52
C VAL A 140 -7.49 -3.99 -23.04
N ALA A 141 -7.47 -2.77 -23.60
CA ALA A 141 -7.38 -2.56 -25.05
C ALA A 141 -6.01 -2.94 -25.65
N ARG A 142 -4.92 -2.93 -24.87
CA ARG A 142 -3.55 -3.28 -25.32
C ARG A 142 -3.13 -4.71 -25.03
N ALA A 143 -3.92 -5.46 -24.25
CA ALA A 143 -3.68 -6.89 -24.04
C ALA A 143 -4.34 -7.75 -25.14
N ARG A 144 -5.05 -7.12 -26.08
CA ARG A 144 -5.82 -7.76 -27.15
C ARG A 144 -5.34 -7.41 -28.57
N GLY A 145 -4.24 -6.67 -28.71
CA GLY A 145 -3.59 -6.33 -29.99
C GLY A 145 -2.10 -6.58 -29.88
#